data_AF-A0A6J1X2Y8-F1
#
_entry.id   AF-A0A6J1X2Y8-F1
#
_cell.length_a   1.000
_cell.length_b   1.000
_cell.length_c   1.000
_cell.angle_alpha   90.00
_cell.angle_beta   90.00
_cell.angle_gamma   90.00
#
_symmetry.space_group_name_H-M   'P 1'
#
loop_
_entity.id
_entity.type
_entity.pdbx_description
1 polymer ?
#
loop_
_entity_poly.entity_id
_entity_poly.type
_entity_poly.pdbx_seq_one_letter_code
_entity_poly.pdbx_strand_id
1 'polypeptide(L)'
;MHGRLYASQNYLCFYASIFGWETSLSLRWKDVTAITKEKTALVIPNAILVCTETEKNFLTSFSGRDKAYLMLFRVWQNALMDQPMSSQEIWQWVSLS
;
A
#
# COMPACT_ATOMS: atom_id res chain seq x y z
N MET A 1 0.92 7.81 13.51
CA MET A 1 1.10 6.45 14.05
C MET A 1 2.18 5.75 13.23
N HIS A 2 3.20 5.13 13.83
CA HIS A 2 4.19 4.35 13.07
C HIS A 2 3.70 2.91 12.94
N GLY A 3 3.38 2.50 11.71
CA GLY A 3 2.97 1.13 11.39
C GLY A 3 3.83 0.54 10.29
N ARG A 4 3.66 -0.75 10.05
CA ARG A 4 4.28 -1.49 8.96
C ARG A 4 3.23 -1.79 7.90
N LEU A 5 3.56 -1.47 6.66
CA LEU A 5 2.77 -1.83 5.48
C LEU A 5 3.38 -3.08 4.84
N TYR A 6 2.54 -4.07 4.58
CA TYR A 6 2.90 -5.35 3.99
C TYR A 6 2.12 -5.52 2.69
N ALA A 7 2.82 -5.81 1.59
CA ALA A 7 2.22 -6.14 0.31
C ALA A 7 2.58 -7.58 -0.05
N SER A 8 1.57 -8.42 -0.18
CA SER A 8 1.68 -9.79 -0.71
C SER A 8 1.10 -9.84 -2.12
N GLN A 9 1.17 -11.00 -2.79
CA GLN A 9 0.56 -11.16 -4.12
C GLN A 9 -0.96 -10.91 -4.14
N ASN A 10 -1.65 -11.19 -3.03
CA ASN A 10 -3.13 -11.16 -2.99
C ASN A 10 -3.69 -10.07 -2.07
N TYR A 11 -2.92 -9.63 -1.07
CA TYR A 11 -3.37 -8.70 -0.04
C TYR A 11 -2.39 -7.55 0.21
N LEU A 12 -2.96 -6.38 0.48
CA LEU A 12 -2.34 -5.25 1.15
C LEU A 12 -2.74 -5.29 2.63
N CYS A 13 -1.77 -5.30 3.53
CA CYS A 13 -2.02 -5.25 4.96
C CYS A 13 -1.26 -4.10 5.60
N PHE A 14 -1.88 -3.41 6.56
CA PHE A 14 -1.21 -2.45 7.42
C PHE A 14 -1.39 -2.87 8.87
N TYR A 15 -0.35 -2.74 9.66
CA TYR A 15 -0.42 -2.99 11.10
C TYR A 15 0.33 -1.90 11.85
N ALA A 16 -0.34 -1.24 12.79
CA ALA A 16 0.26 -0.31 13.74
C ALA A 16 -0.18 -0.67 15.15
N SER A 17 0.75 -0.60 16.10
CA SER A 17 0.44 -0.70 17.53
C SER A 17 1.07 0.48 18.25
N ILE A 18 0.24 1.27 18.95
CA ILE A 18 0.69 2.41 19.74
C ILE A 18 -0.04 2.39 21.07
N PHE A 19 0.73 2.32 22.16
CA PHE A 19 0.20 2.34 23.53
C PHE A 19 -0.94 1.33 23.77
N GLY A 20 -0.84 0.12 23.20
CA GLY A 20 -1.84 -0.94 23.35
C GLY A 20 -3.04 -0.84 22.40
N TRP A 21 -3.12 0.21 21.57
CA TRP A 21 -4.11 0.31 20.50
C TRP A 21 -3.56 -0.28 19.22
N GLU A 22 -4.20 -1.34 18.75
CA GLU A 22 -3.89 -2.00 17.49
C GLU A 22 -4.80 -1.45 16.38
N THR A 23 -4.18 -1.07 15.26
CA THR A 23 -4.88 -0.71 14.03
C THR A 23 -4.38 -1.62 12.93
N SER A 24 -5.27 -2.45 12.40
CA SER A 24 -4.96 -3.34 11.28
C SER A 24 -5.89 -3.09 10.09
N LEU A 25 -5.32 -3.00 8.90
CA LEU A 25 -6.03 -3.05 7.62
C LEU A 25 -5.61 -4.34 6.91
N SER A 26 -6.56 -5.05 6.31
CA SER A 26 -6.28 -6.14 5.37
C SER A 26 -7.24 -6.02 4.20
N LEU A 27 -6.69 -5.91 3.00
CA LEU A 27 -7.44 -5.57 1.79
C LEU A 27 -6.96 -6.44 0.64
N ARG A 28 -7.88 -7.08 -0.09
CA ARG A 28 -7.53 -7.86 -1.29
C ARG A 28 -7.27 -6.91 -2.45
N TRP A 29 -6.21 -7.17 -3.21
CA TRP A 29 -5.92 -6.38 -4.41
C TRP A 29 -7.05 -6.40 -5.44
N LYS A 30 -7.78 -7.52 -5.54
CA LYS A 30 -8.93 -7.65 -6.43
C LYS A 30 -10.11 -6.76 -6.05
N ASP A 31 -10.17 -6.29 -4.81
CA ASP A 31 -11.22 -5.39 -4.31
C ASP A 31 -10.82 -3.90 -4.46
N VAL A 32 -9.56 -3.61 -4.84
CA VAL A 32 -9.09 -2.24 -5.07
C VAL A 32 -9.64 -1.72 -6.39
N THR A 33 -10.29 -0.56 -6.33
CA THR A 33 -10.84 0.16 -7.49
C THR A 33 -9.91 1.28 -7.96
N ALA A 34 -9.14 1.90 -7.06
CA ALA A 34 -8.19 2.95 -7.39
C ALA A 34 -7.04 3.05 -6.37
N ILE A 35 -5.87 3.47 -6.85
CA ILE A 35 -4.74 3.90 -6.02
C ILE A 35 -4.29 5.27 -6.52
N THR A 36 -4.28 6.30 -5.66
CA THR A 36 -3.87 7.67 -6.03
C THR A 36 -2.80 8.21 -5.09
N LYS A 37 -1.96 9.11 -5.62
CA LYS A 37 -0.98 9.87 -4.83
C LYS A 37 -1.67 11.11 -4.28
N GLU A 38 -1.74 11.20 -2.96
CA GLU A 38 -2.43 12.29 -2.27
C GLU A 38 -1.47 13.21 -1.51
N LYS A 39 -2.01 14.33 -1.04
CA LYS A 39 -1.34 15.26 -0.13
C LYS A 39 -2.08 15.29 1.21
N THR A 40 -1.36 15.26 2.33
CA THR A 40 -1.95 15.59 3.62
C THR A 40 -2.12 17.10 3.73
N ALA A 41 -3.34 17.54 4.07
CA ALA A 41 -3.70 18.94 4.29
C ALA A 41 -3.18 19.92 3.21
N LEU A 42 -3.23 19.52 1.93
CA LEU A 42 -2.77 20.28 0.73
C LEU A 42 -1.27 20.61 0.65
N VAL A 43 -0.50 20.45 1.71
CA VAL A 43 0.89 20.96 1.81
C VAL A 43 1.93 19.84 1.68
N ILE A 44 1.67 18.64 2.22
CA ILE A 44 2.69 17.58 2.29
C ILE A 44 2.33 16.40 1.37
N PRO A 45 3.09 16.14 0.29
CA PRO A 45 2.84 15.05 -0.65
C PRO A 45 3.34 13.69 -0.10
N ASN A 46 2.84 13.26 1.05
CA ASN A 46 3.29 12.05 1.77
C ASN A 46 2.19 10.99 1.93
N ALA A 47 1.10 11.06 1.15
CA ALA A 47 -0.04 10.16 1.28
C ALA A 47 -0.31 9.35 0.00
N ILE A 48 -0.81 8.14 0.18
CA ILE A 48 -1.36 7.28 -0.85
C ILE A 48 -2.78 6.92 -0.42
N LEU A 49 -3.75 7.11 -1.30
CA LEU A 49 -5.12 6.69 -1.08
C LEU A 49 -5.36 5.38 -1.84
N VAL A 50 -5.90 4.40 -1.14
CA VAL A 50 -6.38 3.13 -1.71
C VAL A 50 -7.89 3.06 -1.55
N CYS A 51 -8.61 2.96 -2.66
CA CYS A 51 -10.06 2.89 -2.69
C CYS A 51 -10.52 1.46 -2.97
N THR A 52 -11.55 1.01 -2.26
CA THR A 52 -12.40 -0.11 -2.66
C THR A 52 -13.74 0.43 -3.16
N GLU A 53 -14.69 -0.44 -3.45
CA GLU A 53 -16.07 -0.04 -3.74
C GLU A 53 -16.75 0.66 -2.55
N THR A 54 -16.40 0.27 -1.33
CA THR A 54 -17.08 0.70 -0.10
C THR A 54 -16.27 1.68 0.75
N GLU A 55 -14.93 1.65 0.64
CA GLU A 55 -14.04 2.31 1.60
C GLU A 55 -12.90 3.08 0.93
N LYS A 56 -12.41 4.10 1.65
CA LYS A 56 -11.26 4.92 1.28
C LYS A 56 -10.21 4.86 2.37
N ASN A 57 -9.09 4.21 2.08
CA ASN A 57 -8.00 3.99 3.03
C ASN A 57 -6.85 4.97 2.74
N PHE A 58 -6.67 5.96 3.62
CA PHE A 58 -5.57 6.92 3.54
C PHE A 58 -4.33 6.39 4.27
N LEU A 59 -3.32 5.99 3.51
CA LEU A 59 -2.00 5.65 4.02
C LEU A 59 -1.14 6.92 3.96
N THR A 60 -0.60 7.36 5.11
CA THR A 60 0.11 8.65 5.21
C THR A 60 1.52 8.46 5.76
N SER A 61 2.28 9.56 5.84
CA SER A 61 3.62 9.60 6.43
C SER A 61 4.67 8.78 5.67
N PHE A 62 4.51 8.58 4.36
CA PHE A 62 5.55 7.95 3.55
C PHE A 62 6.78 8.86 3.39
N SER A 63 7.95 8.37 3.79
CA SER A 63 9.24 9.02 3.50
C SER A 63 9.59 8.99 2.00
N GLY A 64 9.15 7.95 1.29
CA GLY A 64 9.31 7.79 -0.16
C GLY A 64 7.99 7.47 -0.87
N ARG A 65 7.03 8.41 -0.85
CA ARG A 65 5.66 8.22 -1.39
C ARG A 65 5.66 7.67 -2.82
N ASP A 66 6.42 8.27 -3.72
CA ASP A 66 6.36 7.91 -5.15
C ASP A 66 6.85 6.48 -5.38
N LYS A 67 7.86 6.06 -4.62
CA LYS A 67 8.39 4.71 -4.69
C LYS A 67 7.44 3.67 -4.11
N ALA A 68 6.85 3.97 -2.96
CA ALA A 68 5.81 3.15 -2.37
C ALA A 68 4.62 3.03 -3.32
N TYR A 69 4.16 4.14 -3.92
CA TYR A 69 3.09 4.14 -4.91
C TYR A 69 3.38 3.22 -6.09
N LEU A 70 4.57 3.32 -6.70
CA LEU A 70 4.94 2.46 -7.84
C LEU A 70 4.94 0.98 -7.46
N MET A 71 5.46 0.64 -6.27
CA MET A 71 5.48 -0.74 -5.78
C MET A 71 4.06 -1.28 -5.55
N LEU A 72 3.21 -0.53 -4.84
CA LEU A 72 1.82 -0.95 -4.59
C LEU A 72 1.00 -1.05 -5.88
N PHE A 73 1.16 -0.07 -6.78
CA PHE A 73 0.47 -0.08 -8.08
C PHE A 73 0.85 -1.30 -8.91
N ARG A 74 2.13 -1.67 -8.95
CA ARG A 74 2.60 -2.86 -9.69
C ARG A 74 2.06 -4.15 -9.08
N VAL A 75 2.09 -4.30 -7.76
CA VAL A 75 1.52 -5.48 -7.09
C VAL A 75 0.03 -5.58 -7.38
N TRP A 76 -0.70 -4.47 -7.31
CA TRP A 76 -2.12 -4.42 -7.63
C TRP A 76 -2.41 -4.86 -9.08
N GLN A 77 -1.72 -4.28 -10.07
CA GLN A 77 -1.90 -4.65 -11.48
C GLN A 77 -1.62 -6.14 -11.73
N ASN A 78 -0.55 -6.66 -11.13
CA ASN A 78 -0.18 -8.07 -11.27
C ASN A 78 -1.22 -9.02 -10.66
N ALA A 79 -1.84 -8.62 -9.54
CA ALA A 79 -2.93 -9.37 -8.93
C ALA A 79 -4.22 -9.35 -9.79
N LEU A 80 -4.47 -8.25 -10.53
CA LEU A 80 -5.60 -8.16 -11.47
C LEU A 80 -5.38 -8.99 -12.74
N MET A 81 -4.13 -9.12 -13.20
CA MET A 81 -3.76 -9.90 -14.39
C MET A 81 -3.61 -11.40 -14.13
N ASP A 82 -3.84 -11.85 -12.89
CA ASP A 82 -3.52 -13.22 -12.44
C ASP A 82 -2.07 -13.63 -12.79
N GLN A 83 -1.15 -12.66 -12.81
CA GLN A 83 0.28 -12.84 -13.05
C GLN A 83 1.06 -12.51 -11.77
N PRO A 84 1.05 -13.40 -10.76
CA PRO A 84 1.71 -13.14 -9.50
C PRO A 84 3.22 -12.94 -9.71
N MET A 85 3.76 -11.81 -9.22
CA MET A 85 5.21 -11.62 -9.16
C MET A 85 5.83 -12.71 -8.30
N SER A 86 6.92 -13.29 -8.79
CA SER A 86 7.73 -14.20 -7.98
C SER A 86 8.28 -13.47 -6.76
N SER A 87 8.48 -14.19 -5.65
CA SER A 87 9.06 -13.60 -4.44
C SER A 87 10.43 -12.97 -4.71
N GLN A 88 11.21 -13.52 -5.65
CA GLN A 88 12.52 -12.97 -6.05
C GLN A 88 12.40 -11.59 -6.71
N GLU A 89 11.43 -11.40 -7.60
CA GLU A 89 11.17 -10.08 -8.20
C GLU A 89 10.76 -9.07 -7.13
N ILE A 90 9.84 -9.43 -6.23
CA ILE A 90 9.40 -8.56 -5.13
C ILE A 90 10.61 -8.13 -4.28
N TRP A 91 11.46 -9.07 -3.89
CA TRP A 91 12.65 -8.79 -3.07
C TRP A 91 13.68 -7.91 -3.79
N GLN A 92 13.92 -8.12 -5.09
CA GLN A 92 14.82 -7.26 -5.86
C GLN A 92 14.33 -5.80 -5.83
N TRP A 93 13.04 -5.56 -6.02
CA TRP A 93 12.48 -4.21 -5.98
C TRP A 93 12.57 -3.57 -4.59
N VAL A 94 12.27 -4.33 -3.53
CA VAL A 94 12.42 -3.83 -2.16
C VAL A 94 13.88 -3.50 -1.84
N SER A 95 14.85 -4.28 -2.33
CA SER A 95 16.28 -4.04 -2.07
C SER A 95 16.89 -2.87 -2.85
N LEU A 96 16.32 -2.51 -4.00
CA LEU A 96 16.67 -1.29 -4.74
C LEU A 96 15.97 -0.04 -4.15
N SER A 97 15.15 -0.27 -3.12
CA SER A 97 14.46 0.52 -2.06
C SER A 97 15.11 1.71 -1.37
#